data_AF-A0A931M165-F1
#
_entry.id   AF-A0A931M165-F1
#
_cell.length_a   1.000
_cell.length_b   1.000
_cell.length_c   1.000
_cell.angle_alpha   90.00
_cell.angle_beta   90.00
_cell.angle_gamma   90.00
#
_symmetry.space_group_name_H-M   'P 1'
#
loop_
_entity.id
_entity.type
_entity.pdbx_description
1 polymer ?
#
loop_
_entity_poly.entity_id
_entity_poly.type
_entity_poly.pdbx_seq_one_letter_code
_entity_poly.pdbx_strand_id
1 'polypeptide(L)'
;MLRKIIACFLIIVCFAPITHAQFFSTKGKNIIGPDGKPFLIKGTNLGNWLVPEGYMFHFKDVSSPRLINQTISELIGPAAAKDFWKKYLDVYITAEDIHYLKSIGMNSIRIPFNYRLFTNEYYMGSGDSARGFVYMDRVISWCKKEKLYVILDMHCSPGGQTGDNIDDGYGYPFLFENEKDQAECTAIWKRI
;
A
#
# COMPACT_ATOMS: atom_id res chain seq x y z
N MET A 1 -6.57 -44.88 58.22
CA MET A 1 -5.56 -43.96 57.65
C MET A 1 -5.90 -43.72 56.20
N LEU A 2 -6.46 -42.55 55.82
CA LEU A 2 -6.67 -42.21 54.42
C LEU A 2 -6.35 -40.72 54.23
N ARG A 3 -5.17 -40.45 53.67
CA ARG A 3 -4.70 -39.09 53.34
C ARG A 3 -5.35 -38.64 52.04
N LYS A 4 -6.18 -37.61 52.09
CA LYS A 4 -6.68 -36.91 50.89
C LYS A 4 -5.55 -36.02 50.34
N ILE A 5 -5.07 -36.32 49.14
CA ILE A 5 -4.14 -35.47 48.40
C ILE A 5 -4.99 -34.51 47.57
N ILE A 6 -4.96 -33.22 47.92
CA ILE A 6 -5.55 -32.14 47.12
C ILE A 6 -4.46 -31.68 46.15
N ALA A 7 -4.63 -31.95 44.86
CA ALA A 7 -3.75 -31.42 43.82
C ALA A 7 -4.31 -30.06 43.35
N CYS A 8 -3.63 -28.98 43.72
CA CYS A 8 -3.88 -27.64 43.15
C CYS A 8 -3.25 -27.56 41.76
N PHE A 9 -4.08 -27.50 40.71
CA PHE A 9 -3.63 -27.12 39.38
C PHE A 9 -3.43 -25.60 39.32
N LEU A 10 -2.18 -25.13 39.26
CA LEU A 10 -1.86 -23.76 38.90
C LEU A 10 -2.02 -23.60 37.38
N ILE A 11 -3.05 -22.88 36.96
CA ILE A 11 -3.20 -22.43 35.57
C ILE A 11 -2.26 -21.24 35.37
N ILE A 12 -1.14 -21.46 34.70
CA ILE A 12 -0.26 -20.37 34.24
C ILE A 12 -0.92 -19.77 32.99
N VAL A 13 -1.60 -18.64 33.17
CA VAL A 13 -2.11 -17.83 32.05
C VAL A 13 -0.94 -17.06 31.46
N CYS A 14 -0.37 -17.56 30.35
CA CYS A 14 0.58 -16.80 29.55
C CYS A 14 -0.15 -15.63 28.86
N PHE A 15 -0.05 -14.42 29.43
CA PHE A 15 -0.41 -13.21 28.72
C PHE A 15 0.64 -12.95 27.64
N ALA A 16 0.30 -13.24 26.38
CA ALA A 16 1.06 -12.71 25.26
C ALA A 16 0.85 -11.18 25.25
N PRO A 17 1.94 -10.36 25.24
CA PRO A 17 1.77 -8.92 25.12
C PRO A 17 1.08 -8.61 23.79
N ILE A 18 -0.05 -7.90 23.85
CA ILE A 18 -0.68 -7.32 22.68
C ILE A 18 0.27 -6.24 22.16
N THR A 19 1.10 -6.60 21.18
CA THR A 19 1.93 -5.63 20.46
C THR A 19 1.01 -4.75 19.63
N HIS A 20 0.64 -3.59 20.18
CA HIS A 20 0.00 -2.55 19.39
C HIS A 20 0.98 -2.09 18.31
N ALA A 21 0.48 -1.81 17.11
CA ALA A 21 1.28 -1.17 16.08
C ALA A 21 1.84 0.15 16.65
N GLN A 22 3.16 0.25 16.75
CA GLN A 22 3.80 1.48 17.19
C GLN A 22 3.90 2.41 15.99
N PHE A 23 3.11 3.48 16.02
CA PHE A 23 3.10 4.49 14.97
C PHE A 23 4.16 5.56 15.19
N PHE A 24 4.57 6.19 14.10
CA PHE A 24 5.34 7.42 14.16
C PHE A 24 4.47 8.56 14.71
N SER A 25 5.12 9.52 15.34
CA SER A 25 4.50 10.75 15.81
C SER A 25 5.34 11.96 15.40
N THR A 26 4.90 13.17 15.73
CA THR A 26 5.65 14.40 15.46
C THR A 26 5.85 15.20 16.73
N LYS A 27 7.00 15.89 16.82
CA LYS A 27 7.29 16.89 17.86
C LYS A 27 7.95 18.09 17.21
N GLY A 28 7.18 19.16 17.02
CA GLY A 28 7.61 20.32 16.23
C GLY A 28 7.95 19.90 14.80
N LYS A 29 9.21 20.09 14.39
CA LYS A 29 9.70 19.73 13.05
C LYS A 29 10.21 18.28 12.94
N ASN A 30 10.27 17.55 14.06
CA ASN A 30 10.86 16.22 14.08
C ASN A 30 9.79 15.14 13.95
N ILE A 31 10.06 14.16 13.10
CA ILE A 31 9.37 12.86 13.13
C ILE A 31 9.99 12.04 14.27
N ILE A 32 9.15 11.48 15.12
CA ILE A 32 9.55 10.69 16.28
C ILE A 32 9.16 9.24 16.02
N GLY A 33 10.17 8.36 16.09
CA GLY A 33 10.02 6.94 15.90
C GLY A 33 9.28 6.24 17.05
N PRO A 34 8.86 4.98 16.84
CA PRO A 34 8.31 4.10 17.86
C PRO A 34 9.10 3.98 19.17
N ASP A 35 10.42 4.19 19.10
CA ASP A 35 11.35 4.15 20.23
C ASP A 35 11.45 5.48 20.98
N GLY A 36 10.65 6.47 20.62
CA GLY A 36 10.64 7.81 21.20
C GLY A 36 11.79 8.71 20.74
N LYS A 37 12.61 8.28 19.77
CA LYS A 37 13.76 9.05 19.28
C LYS A 37 13.44 9.76 17.96
N PRO A 38 14.14 10.86 17.64
CA PRO A 38 14.04 11.46 16.31
C PRO A 38 14.38 10.45 15.22
N PHE A 39 13.51 10.34 14.22
CA PHE A 39 13.68 9.48 13.07
C PHE A 39 13.94 10.31 11.83
N LEU A 40 15.14 10.18 11.26
CA LEU A 40 15.50 10.79 9.99
C LEU A 40 15.20 9.81 8.86
N ILE A 41 14.22 10.15 8.02
CA ILE A 41 13.85 9.34 6.85
C ILE A 41 15.01 9.28 5.87
N LYS A 42 15.40 8.06 5.51
CA LYS A 42 16.28 7.71 4.39
C LYS A 42 15.53 6.66 3.58
N GLY A 43 14.67 7.12 2.68
CA GLY A 43 13.77 6.23 1.97
C GLY A 43 13.63 6.57 0.52
N THR A 44 12.95 5.67 -0.19
CA THR A 44 12.58 5.83 -1.59
C THR A 44 11.10 5.46 -1.80
N ASN A 45 10.60 5.73 -3.00
CA ASN A 45 9.27 5.38 -3.45
C ASN A 45 9.30 4.11 -4.30
N LEU A 46 8.29 3.25 -4.15
CA LEU A 46 7.99 2.21 -5.13
C LEU A 46 7.05 2.76 -6.23
N GLY A 47 7.53 3.78 -6.94
CA GLY A 47 6.78 4.43 -8.02
C GLY A 47 6.52 3.50 -9.21
N ASN A 48 5.55 3.86 -10.06
CA ASN A 48 5.10 3.10 -11.23
C ASN A 48 4.49 1.71 -10.95
N TRP A 49 4.54 1.19 -9.73
CA TRP A 49 4.14 -0.19 -9.45
C TRP A 49 2.62 -0.33 -9.27
N LEU A 50 2.09 0.09 -8.12
CA LEU A 50 0.64 0.09 -7.85
C LEU A 50 -0.05 1.35 -8.39
N VAL A 51 0.73 2.26 -8.96
CA VAL A 51 0.30 3.48 -9.64
C VAL A 51 1.19 3.64 -10.88
N PRO A 52 0.80 3.09 -12.04
CA PRO A 52 1.51 3.29 -13.30
C PRO A 52 1.51 4.77 -13.72
N GLU A 53 2.66 5.31 -14.10
CA GLU A 53 2.84 6.70 -14.52
C GLU A 53 3.41 6.78 -15.94
N GLY A 54 2.80 7.60 -16.80
CA GLY A 54 3.09 7.59 -18.24
C GLY A 54 4.56 7.84 -18.58
N TYR A 55 5.21 8.80 -17.90
CA TYR A 55 6.61 9.12 -18.17
C TYR A 55 7.57 7.99 -17.76
N MET A 56 7.22 7.15 -16.78
CA MET A 56 8.01 5.98 -16.37
C MET A 56 7.88 4.83 -17.37
N PHE A 57 6.83 4.84 -18.18
CA PHE A 57 6.68 4.03 -19.40
C PHE A 57 7.21 4.72 -20.66
N HIS A 58 7.73 5.95 -20.56
CA HIS A 58 8.11 6.81 -21.68
C HIS A 58 6.96 7.11 -22.66
N PHE A 59 5.71 7.03 -22.20
CA PHE A 59 4.56 7.49 -22.96
C PHE A 59 4.47 9.02 -22.97
N LYS A 60 4.00 9.56 -24.10
CA LYS A 60 3.79 11.01 -24.28
C LYS A 60 2.35 11.42 -23.96
N ASP A 61 1.39 10.72 -24.57
CA ASP A 61 -0.03 11.11 -24.52
C ASP A 61 -0.86 10.25 -23.55
N VAL A 62 -0.25 9.24 -22.94
CA VAL A 62 -0.90 8.29 -22.02
C VAL A 62 -0.32 8.51 -20.62
N SER A 63 -0.84 9.53 -19.93
CA SER A 63 -0.18 10.09 -18.74
C SER A 63 -0.80 9.69 -17.39
N SER A 64 -2.04 9.19 -17.35
CA SER A 64 -2.72 8.76 -16.12
C SER A 64 -2.80 7.23 -15.99
N PRO A 65 -2.87 6.67 -14.77
CA PRO A 65 -3.03 5.22 -14.58
C PRO A 65 -4.26 4.62 -15.31
N ARG A 66 -5.39 5.33 -15.35
CA ARG A 66 -6.60 4.97 -16.10
C ARG A 66 -6.33 4.91 -17.60
N LEU A 67 -5.69 5.94 -18.16
CA LEU A 67 -5.35 5.96 -19.58
C LEU A 67 -4.40 4.82 -19.92
N ILE A 68 -3.40 4.55 -19.10
CA ILE A 68 -2.46 3.42 -19.29
C ILE A 68 -3.22 2.09 -19.29
N ASN A 69 -4.09 1.87 -18.30
CA ASN A 69 -4.92 0.66 -18.23
C ASN A 69 -5.87 0.51 -19.43
N GLN A 70 -6.48 1.61 -19.88
CA GLN A 70 -7.34 1.63 -21.06
C GLN A 70 -6.54 1.30 -22.32
N THR A 71 -5.42 1.99 -22.57
CA THR A 71 -4.57 1.80 -23.74
C THR A 71 -4.05 0.37 -23.84
N ILE A 72 -3.55 -0.22 -22.74
CA ILE A 72 -3.13 -1.62 -22.74
C ILE A 72 -4.31 -2.54 -23.09
N SER A 73 -5.48 -2.33 -22.47
CA SER A 73 -6.67 -3.14 -22.73
C SER A 73 -7.15 -3.08 -24.18
N GLU A 74 -7.12 -1.89 -24.79
CA GLU A 74 -7.52 -1.68 -26.18
C GLU A 74 -6.51 -2.26 -27.18
N LEU A 75 -5.21 -2.20 -26.87
CA LEU A 75 -4.16 -2.66 -27.77
C LEU A 75 -4.04 -4.19 -27.83
N ILE A 76 -4.10 -4.87 -26.69
CA ILE A 76 -3.85 -6.33 -26.63
C ILE A 76 -5.10 -7.15 -26.28
N GLY A 77 -6.23 -6.49 -26.05
CA GLY A 77 -7.48 -7.11 -25.66
C GLY A 77 -7.55 -7.47 -24.17
N PRO A 78 -8.77 -7.65 -23.61
CA PRO A 78 -8.98 -7.74 -22.16
C PRO A 78 -8.33 -8.96 -21.51
N ALA A 79 -8.26 -10.10 -22.21
CA ALA A 79 -7.64 -11.32 -21.68
C ALA A 79 -6.12 -11.16 -21.55
N ALA A 80 -5.44 -10.71 -22.61
CA ALA A 80 -4.00 -10.49 -22.56
C ALA A 80 -3.63 -9.32 -21.64
N ALA A 81 -4.47 -8.28 -21.53
CA ALA A 81 -4.29 -7.19 -20.59
C ALA A 81 -4.36 -7.65 -19.13
N LYS A 82 -5.27 -8.58 -18.81
CA LYS A 82 -5.32 -9.20 -17.49
C LYS A 82 -4.02 -9.93 -17.16
N ASP A 83 -3.50 -10.73 -18.08
CA ASP A 83 -2.25 -11.47 -17.88
C ASP A 83 -1.04 -10.52 -17.79
N PHE A 84 -1.03 -9.47 -18.62
CA PHE A 84 -0.03 -8.41 -18.55
C PHE A 84 0.00 -7.76 -17.17
N TRP A 85 -1.15 -7.31 -16.66
CA TRP A 85 -1.21 -6.62 -15.37
C TRP A 85 -0.85 -7.52 -14.21
N LYS A 86 -1.31 -8.78 -14.23
CA LYS A 86 -0.90 -9.76 -13.22
C LYS A 86 0.62 -9.92 -13.22
N LYS A 87 1.23 -10.15 -14.38
CA LYS A 87 2.68 -10.32 -14.48
C LYS A 87 3.42 -9.06 -14.04
N TYR A 88 2.98 -7.89 -14.50
CA TYR A 88 3.56 -6.60 -14.11
C TYR A 88 3.57 -6.42 -12.59
N LEU A 89 2.41 -6.57 -11.94
CA LEU A 89 2.28 -6.42 -10.50
C LEU A 89 3.09 -7.45 -9.71
N ASP A 90 3.31 -8.65 -10.28
CA ASP A 90 4.08 -9.72 -9.65
C ASP A 90 5.60 -9.54 -9.75
N VAL A 91 6.11 -8.87 -10.79
CA VAL A 91 7.56 -8.83 -11.08
C VAL A 91 8.17 -7.44 -11.03
N TYR A 92 7.37 -6.36 -11.03
CA TYR A 92 7.91 -5.00 -11.04
C TYR A 92 8.64 -4.66 -9.74
N ILE A 93 8.10 -5.10 -8.58
CA ILE A 93 8.77 -5.08 -7.28
C ILE A 93 8.75 -6.48 -6.66
N THR A 94 9.92 -6.91 -6.19
CA THR A 94 10.18 -8.23 -5.61
C THR A 94 10.82 -8.11 -4.23
N ALA A 95 11.02 -9.23 -3.54
CA ALA A 95 11.70 -9.24 -2.24
C ALA A 95 13.17 -8.81 -2.37
N GLU A 96 13.79 -9.12 -3.51
CA GLU A 96 15.16 -8.80 -3.85
C GLU A 96 15.36 -7.27 -3.95
N ASP A 97 14.38 -6.54 -4.48
CA ASP A 97 14.40 -5.07 -4.52
C ASP A 97 14.38 -4.49 -3.10
N ILE A 98 13.53 -5.04 -2.22
CA ILE A 98 13.43 -4.59 -0.83
C ILE A 98 14.72 -4.89 -0.06
N HIS A 99 15.32 -6.06 -0.29
CA HIS A 99 16.62 -6.43 0.28
C HIS A 99 17.74 -5.50 -0.23
N TYR A 100 17.76 -5.19 -1.52
CA TYR A 100 18.71 -4.25 -2.10
C TYR A 100 18.58 -2.85 -1.49
N LEU A 101 17.36 -2.32 -1.37
CA LEU A 101 17.12 -1.02 -0.73
C LEU A 101 17.63 -1.00 0.72
N LYS A 102 17.46 -2.10 1.46
CA LYS A 102 18.03 -2.23 2.80
C LYS A 102 19.55 -2.22 2.77
N SER A 103 20.18 -2.96 1.86
CA SER A 103 21.65 -3.11 1.80
C SER A 103 22.36 -1.80 1.47
N ILE A 104 21.73 -0.90 0.72
CA ILE A 104 22.24 0.45 0.44
C ILE A 104 21.93 1.47 1.54
N GLY A 105 21.35 1.04 2.66
CA GLY A 105 21.17 1.85 3.87
C GLY A 105 19.83 2.59 3.99
N MET A 106 18.82 2.24 3.19
CA MET A 106 17.47 2.78 3.38
C MET A 106 16.88 2.29 4.72
N ASN A 107 16.02 3.12 5.32
CA ASN A 107 15.31 2.81 6.56
C ASN A 107 13.79 2.85 6.44
N SER A 108 13.27 3.35 5.32
CA SER A 108 11.83 3.41 5.05
C SER A 108 11.51 3.32 3.56
N ILE A 109 10.32 2.86 3.23
CA ILE A 109 9.78 2.78 1.86
C ILE A 109 8.40 3.43 1.82
N ARG A 110 8.17 4.32 0.84
CA ARG A 110 6.84 4.85 0.52
C ARG A 110 6.21 4.00 -0.58
N ILE A 111 4.95 3.63 -0.39
CA ILE A 111 4.18 2.78 -1.29
C ILE A 111 2.99 3.59 -1.81
N PRO A 112 3.12 4.24 -2.98
CA PRO A 112 2.00 4.85 -3.68
C PRO A 112 1.04 3.76 -4.15
N PHE A 113 -0.27 3.95 -3.95
CA PHE A 113 -1.30 3.05 -4.46
C PHE A 113 -2.52 3.81 -4.97
N ASN A 114 -3.23 3.22 -5.92
CA ASN A 114 -4.48 3.71 -6.45
C ASN A 114 -5.67 3.11 -5.68
N TYR A 115 -6.64 3.95 -5.27
CA TYR A 115 -7.83 3.50 -4.52
C TYR A 115 -8.59 2.37 -5.25
N ARG A 116 -8.59 2.36 -6.59
CA ARG A 116 -9.30 1.36 -7.41
C ARG A 116 -8.88 -0.07 -7.11
N LEU A 117 -7.65 -0.30 -6.66
CA LEU A 117 -7.16 -1.63 -6.24
C LEU A 117 -7.93 -2.21 -5.04
N PHE A 118 -8.68 -1.37 -4.34
CA PHE A 118 -9.46 -1.72 -3.15
C PHE A 118 -10.97 -1.68 -3.41
N THR A 119 -11.42 -1.46 -4.65
CA THR A 119 -12.84 -1.38 -5.02
C THR A 119 -13.21 -2.50 -6.00
N ASN A 120 -14.50 -2.63 -6.32
CA ASN A 120 -14.99 -3.57 -7.33
C ASN A 120 -14.87 -3.06 -8.77
N GLU A 121 -14.27 -1.88 -8.99
CA GLU A 121 -13.97 -1.38 -10.33
C GLU A 121 -12.98 -2.33 -11.02
N TYR A 122 -13.29 -2.73 -12.27
CA TYR A 122 -12.39 -3.54 -13.07
C TYR A 122 -11.18 -2.68 -13.52
N TYR A 123 -10.06 -2.88 -12.84
CA TYR A 123 -8.85 -2.08 -13.03
C TYR A 123 -7.62 -2.95 -12.81
N MET A 124 -6.66 -2.85 -13.72
CA MET A 124 -5.44 -3.67 -13.77
C MET A 124 -5.73 -5.19 -13.71
N GLY A 125 -6.68 -5.64 -14.54
CA GLY A 125 -6.96 -7.07 -14.77
C GLY A 125 -7.85 -7.76 -13.73
N SER A 126 -8.40 -7.03 -12.75
CA SER A 126 -9.32 -7.60 -11.76
C SER A 126 -10.29 -6.55 -11.21
N GLY A 127 -11.48 -7.01 -10.80
CA GLY A 127 -12.48 -6.25 -10.05
C GLY A 127 -12.74 -6.82 -8.64
N ASP A 128 -11.81 -7.65 -8.13
CA ASP A 128 -11.84 -8.10 -6.75
C ASP A 128 -11.39 -6.95 -5.83
N SER A 129 -12.27 -6.53 -4.91
CA SER A 129 -12.00 -5.43 -3.97
C SER A 129 -10.95 -5.76 -2.91
N ALA A 130 -10.49 -7.01 -2.84
CA ALA A 130 -9.39 -7.43 -1.97
C ALA A 130 -8.01 -7.46 -2.67
N ARG A 131 -7.94 -7.27 -4.00
CA ARG A 131 -6.71 -7.48 -4.77
C ARG A 131 -5.55 -6.58 -4.34
N GLY A 132 -5.83 -5.34 -3.94
CA GLY A 132 -4.80 -4.40 -3.45
C GLY A 132 -4.10 -4.91 -2.19
N PHE A 133 -4.83 -5.57 -1.28
CA PHE A 133 -4.27 -6.12 -0.04
C PHE A 133 -3.25 -7.23 -0.31
N VAL A 134 -3.44 -8.04 -1.36
CA VAL A 134 -2.49 -9.10 -1.72
C VAL A 134 -1.09 -8.52 -1.97
N TYR A 135 -1.01 -7.43 -2.73
CA TYR A 135 0.27 -6.78 -3.03
C TYR A 135 0.81 -5.99 -1.84
N MET A 136 -0.08 -5.32 -1.09
CA MET A 136 0.27 -4.53 0.09
C MET A 136 0.84 -5.42 1.22
N ASP A 137 0.15 -6.50 1.56
CA ASP A 137 0.60 -7.47 2.58
C ASP A 137 1.92 -8.11 2.18
N ARG A 138 2.08 -8.43 0.89
CA ARG A 138 3.31 -9.02 0.35
C ARG A 138 4.51 -8.10 0.58
N VAL A 139 4.44 -6.84 0.14
CA VAL A 139 5.57 -5.90 0.30
C VAL A 139 5.79 -5.50 1.75
N ILE A 140 4.73 -5.32 2.55
CA ILE A 140 4.86 -5.07 4.00
C ILE A 140 5.57 -6.24 4.68
N SER A 141 5.27 -7.49 4.29
CA SER A 141 5.95 -8.67 4.84
C SER A 141 7.46 -8.66 4.54
N TRP A 142 7.86 -8.22 3.34
CA TRP A 142 9.26 -8.09 2.96
C TRP A 142 9.94 -6.96 3.75
N CYS A 143 9.32 -5.78 3.82
CA CYS A 143 9.82 -4.65 4.60
C CYS A 143 9.99 -5.02 6.07
N LYS A 144 9.04 -5.77 6.65
CA LYS A 144 9.11 -6.25 8.04
C LYS A 144 10.31 -7.16 8.27
N LYS A 145 10.60 -8.09 7.35
CA LYS A 145 11.78 -8.97 7.41
C LYS A 145 13.09 -8.16 7.38
N GLU A 146 13.15 -7.13 6.55
CA GLU A 146 14.32 -6.26 6.38
C GLU A 146 14.41 -5.11 7.41
N LYS A 147 13.44 -5.02 8.33
CA LYS A 147 13.31 -3.94 9.32
C LYS A 147 13.29 -2.56 8.65
N LEU A 148 12.49 -2.43 7.59
CA LEU A 148 12.19 -1.18 6.89
C LEU A 148 10.80 -0.70 7.31
N TYR A 149 10.69 0.59 7.64
CA TYR A 149 9.40 1.22 7.90
C TYR A 149 8.64 1.47 6.60
N VAL A 150 7.32 1.46 6.67
CA VAL A 150 6.45 1.66 5.49
C VAL A 150 5.63 2.93 5.66
N ILE A 151 5.54 3.71 4.59
CA ILE A 151 4.64 4.86 4.47
C ILE A 151 3.61 4.49 3.40
N LEU A 152 2.36 4.32 3.81
CA LEU A 152 1.23 4.07 2.92
C LEU A 152 0.75 5.39 2.34
N ASP A 153 0.59 5.42 1.02
CA ASP A 153 0.28 6.62 0.26
C ASP A 153 -0.85 6.33 -0.74
N MET A 154 -2.07 6.76 -0.43
CA MET A 154 -3.17 6.74 -1.40
C MET A 154 -2.93 7.84 -2.43
N HIS A 155 -2.13 7.51 -3.43
CA HIS A 155 -1.64 8.45 -4.44
C HIS A 155 -2.75 8.90 -5.40
N CYS A 156 -3.71 8.02 -5.66
CA CYS A 156 -4.91 8.32 -6.42
C CYS A 156 -6.10 8.09 -5.49
N SER A 157 -6.76 9.17 -5.08
CA SER A 157 -7.97 9.11 -4.25
C SER A 157 -9.24 9.04 -5.13
N PRO A 158 -10.38 8.55 -4.60
CA PRO A 158 -11.67 8.68 -5.27
C PRO A 158 -11.92 10.13 -5.72
N GLY A 159 -12.40 10.30 -6.94
CA GLY A 159 -12.63 11.61 -7.56
C GLY A 159 -11.37 12.38 -8.02
N GLY A 160 -10.17 12.01 -7.57
CA GLY A 160 -8.94 12.79 -7.77
C GLY A 160 -8.83 13.97 -6.78
N GLN A 161 -7.61 14.26 -6.31
CA GLN A 161 -7.33 15.24 -5.25
C GLN A 161 -6.51 16.45 -5.69
N THR A 162 -5.99 16.49 -6.92
CA THR A 162 -5.18 17.59 -7.45
C THR A 162 -5.79 18.21 -8.71
N GLY A 163 -6.56 17.42 -9.47
CA GLY A 163 -7.00 17.82 -10.82
C GLY A 163 -5.90 17.67 -11.87
N ASP A 164 -4.81 16.96 -11.55
CA ASP A 164 -3.70 16.67 -12.45
C ASP A 164 -3.61 15.18 -12.76
N ASN A 165 -2.95 14.78 -13.84
CA ASN A 165 -2.98 13.41 -14.35
C ASN A 165 -2.50 12.32 -13.35
N ILE A 166 -1.62 12.69 -12.42
CA ILE A 166 -1.01 11.75 -11.47
C ILE A 166 -1.98 11.23 -10.40
N ASP A 167 -3.08 11.95 -10.14
CA ASP A 167 -4.10 11.54 -9.17
C ASP A 167 -5.17 10.60 -9.77
N ASP A 168 -5.07 10.34 -11.08
CA ASP A 168 -5.99 9.52 -11.87
C ASP A 168 -7.47 9.99 -11.88
N GLY A 169 -7.67 11.27 -11.56
CA GLY A 169 -8.92 12.00 -11.61
C GLY A 169 -9.22 12.57 -12.99
N TYR A 170 -10.33 13.33 -13.07
CA TYR A 170 -10.88 13.84 -14.33
C TYR A 170 -10.64 15.34 -14.53
N GLY A 171 -9.45 15.83 -14.12
CA GLY A 171 -9.05 17.22 -14.33
C GLY A 171 -9.65 18.23 -13.33
N TYR A 172 -10.25 17.75 -12.25
CA TYR A 172 -10.77 18.57 -11.15
C TYR A 172 -10.67 17.79 -9.84
N PRO A 173 -10.31 18.43 -8.70
CA PRO A 173 -10.08 17.74 -7.43
C PRO A 173 -11.39 17.38 -6.71
N PHE A 174 -12.18 16.47 -7.29
CA PHE A 174 -13.51 16.13 -6.78
C PHE A 174 -13.52 15.54 -5.36
N LEU A 175 -12.40 14.98 -4.89
CA LEU A 175 -12.28 14.50 -3.51
C LEU A 175 -12.72 15.56 -2.49
N PHE A 176 -12.44 16.84 -2.73
CA PHE A 176 -12.75 17.89 -1.76
C PHE A 176 -14.18 18.44 -1.86
N GLU A 177 -14.88 18.16 -2.95
CA GLU A 177 -16.20 18.74 -3.24
C GLU A 177 -17.34 17.70 -3.23
N ASN A 178 -17.01 16.40 -3.33
CA ASN A 178 -17.98 15.32 -3.45
C ASN A 178 -17.99 14.42 -2.20
N GLU A 179 -19.11 14.45 -1.47
CA GLU A 179 -19.29 13.65 -0.25
C GLU A 179 -19.15 12.13 -0.47
N LYS A 180 -19.51 11.62 -1.66
CA LYS A 180 -19.37 10.19 -1.98
C LYS A 180 -17.91 9.81 -2.13
N ASP A 181 -17.12 10.64 -2.80
CA ASP A 181 -15.68 10.42 -2.97
C ASP A 181 -14.95 10.47 -1.61
N GLN A 182 -15.35 11.39 -0.73
CA GLN A 182 -14.84 11.48 0.65
C GLN A 182 -15.21 10.25 1.49
N ALA A 183 -16.46 9.79 1.37
CA ALA A 183 -16.94 8.62 2.09
C ALA A 183 -16.23 7.34 1.61
N GLU A 184 -16.02 7.19 0.30
CA GLU A 184 -15.28 6.06 -0.28
C GLU A 184 -13.81 6.08 0.16
N CYS A 185 -13.15 7.24 0.10
CA CYS A 185 -11.77 7.41 0.56
C CYS A 185 -11.63 6.97 2.02
N THR A 186 -12.52 7.45 2.89
CA THR A 186 -12.57 7.08 4.31
C THR A 186 -12.83 5.59 4.50
N ALA A 187 -13.75 5.01 3.73
CA ALA A 187 -14.09 3.60 3.83
C ALA A 187 -12.93 2.68 3.44
N ILE A 188 -12.15 3.07 2.41
CA ILE A 188 -10.95 2.35 2.00
C ILE A 188 -9.88 2.44 3.10
N TRP A 189 -9.60 3.62 3.62
CA TRP A 189 -8.63 3.80 4.71
C TRP A 189 -9.00 3.03 5.98
N LYS A 190 -10.28 2.85 6.30
CA LYS A 190 -10.72 2.01 7.44
C LYS A 190 -10.43 0.52 7.25
N ARG A 191 -10.27 0.07 6.01
CA ARG A 191 -9.97 -1.35 5.69
C ARG A 191 -8.47 -1.63 5.65
N ILE A 192 -7.65 -0.61 5.44
CA ILE A 192 -6.18 -0.65 5.42
C ILE A 192 -5.65 -0.54 6.85
#